data_AF-A0A7J4V390-F1
#
_entry.id   AF-A0A7J4V390-F1
#
_cell.length_a   1.000
_cell.length_b   1.000
_cell.length_c   1.000
_cell.angle_alpha   90.00
_cell.angle_beta   90.00
_cell.angle_gamma   90.00
#
_symmetry.space_group_name_H-M   'P 1'
#
loop_
_entity.id
_entity.type
_entity.pdbx_description
1 polymer ?
#
loop_
_entity_poly.entity_id
_entity_poly.type
_entity_poly.pdbx_seq_one_letter_code
_entity_poly.pdbx_strand_id
1 'polypeptide(L)'
;MDLITTLLIICIFIALVLLVPGLKLITDYEVGILTKRMFGAKMPQGQVVARNGQIGVQADILMPGLYWRIPIIWKIQKEPVTEILPDEVGIVESIDGRAIPKGRLLGDEIECNHFQDAKMFLNGGGMKGPQVAILRPGTYRINRYAFKVTKAPITGVPAEKIGVVIANDGLPLPSGYIVAPRMLETPTKEYPNAKVCQYFQDGQAFLMSAGHRGPQLDTLQPGRYYINPLLSKVELYDVTEVPPGYVAVLRSNVGLELEKKVGSPIPNVGAVGPVSIATPAKQLVELGQPVHEDVETLLILDKNMRGIWKEPVAPGKYNLNPLAFTPYLVPTSAVTIDWASGVDQRAQHNTPQIAQMSNIKTSTEAHDEVESDKATEFFKFSQLRVTSMDGFQLEVDVRMIIRIRPQNAAFIIARFGSVKNLIEQIVHPLIDSSFRNKAGEEKAINFIMSRTELQRSALEKAQQQFEVYHVEAQNLL
;
A
#
# COMPACT_ATOMS: atom_id res chain seq x y z
N MET A 1 26.57 -30.68 79.19
CA MET A 1 25.70 -29.92 78.26
C MET A 1 24.28 -30.10 78.77
N ASP A 2 23.72 -29.07 79.41
CA ASP A 2 22.38 -29.13 79.99
C ASP A 2 21.34 -29.34 78.89
N LEU A 3 20.29 -30.13 79.15
CA LEU A 3 19.21 -30.42 78.20
C LEU A 3 18.65 -29.14 77.55
N ILE A 4 18.60 -28.05 78.32
CA ILE A 4 18.16 -26.72 77.88
C ILE A 4 19.11 -26.15 76.83
N THR A 5 20.43 -26.27 77.01
CA THR A 5 21.43 -25.78 76.04
C THR A 5 21.36 -26.54 74.72
N THR A 6 21.14 -27.86 74.74
CA THR A 6 20.96 -28.65 73.52
C THR A 6 19.68 -28.29 72.78
N LEU A 7 18.58 -28.05 73.51
CA LEU A 7 17.29 -27.67 72.91
C LEU A 7 17.36 -26.27 72.28
N LEU A 8 18.06 -25.34 72.93
CA LEU A 8 18.32 -24.00 72.40
C LEU A 8 19.12 -24.05 71.09
N ILE A 9 20.19 -24.85 71.05
CA ILE A 9 21.03 -25.01 69.85
C ILE A 9 20.21 -25.59 68.69
N ILE A 10 19.36 -26.60 68.96
CA ILE A 10 18.47 -27.20 67.96
C ILE A 10 17.45 -26.18 67.44
N CYS A 11 16.83 -25.39 68.33
CA CYS A 11 15.91 -24.33 67.93
C CYS A 11 16.59 -23.25 67.08
N ILE A 12 17.81 -22.82 67.43
CA ILE A 12 18.60 -21.86 66.65
C ILE A 12 18.96 -22.45 65.29
N PHE A 13 19.37 -23.72 65.24
CA PHE A 13 19.68 -24.41 63.99
C PHE A 13 18.45 -24.50 63.07
N ILE A 14 17.30 -24.91 63.60
CA ILE A 14 16.03 -24.95 62.86
C ILE A 14 15.65 -23.54 62.38
N ALA A 15 15.74 -22.53 63.25
CA ALA A 15 15.46 -21.14 62.87
C ALA A 15 16.39 -20.66 61.75
N LEU A 16 17.69 -20.97 61.83
CA LEU A 16 18.67 -20.60 60.83
C LEU A 16 18.41 -21.32 59.49
N VAL A 17 18.12 -22.62 59.51
CA VAL A 17 17.73 -23.40 58.32
C VAL A 17 16.44 -22.86 57.68
N LEU A 18 15.47 -22.38 58.47
CA LEU A 18 14.22 -21.81 57.97
C LEU A 18 14.35 -20.36 57.47
N LEU A 19 15.28 -19.57 58.01
CA LEU A 19 15.39 -18.13 57.73
C LEU A 19 16.48 -17.78 56.71
N VAL A 20 17.59 -18.53 56.64
CA VAL A 20 18.70 -18.30 55.69
C VAL A 20 18.27 -18.38 54.22
N PRO A 21 17.38 -19.30 53.78
CA PRO A 21 16.92 -19.34 52.38
C PRO A 21 16.21 -18.06 51.92
N GLY A 22 15.81 -17.21 52.88
CA GLY A 22 15.15 -15.93 52.66
C GLY A 22 16.06 -14.82 52.20
N LEU A 23 17.38 -14.99 52.37
CA LEU A 23 18.38 -14.05 51.92
C LEU A 23 18.66 -14.26 50.43
N LYS A 24 18.36 -13.26 49.60
CA LYS A 24 18.60 -13.28 48.16
C LYS A 24 19.28 -11.99 47.73
N LEU A 25 20.44 -12.13 47.08
CA LEU A 25 21.11 -11.05 46.37
C LEU A 25 20.59 -11.01 44.93
N ILE A 26 19.93 -9.92 44.54
CA ILE A 26 19.54 -9.67 43.15
C ILE A 26 20.67 -8.88 42.49
N THR A 27 21.20 -9.40 41.39
CA THR A 27 22.29 -8.76 40.64
C THR A 27 21.73 -7.75 39.63
N ASP A 28 22.60 -6.94 39.02
CA ASP A 28 22.18 -5.90 38.06
C ASP A 28 21.52 -6.47 36.79
N TYR A 29 21.83 -7.73 36.44
CA TYR A 29 21.29 -8.46 35.28
C TYR A 29 20.05 -9.29 35.62
N GLU A 30 19.56 -9.19 36.86
CA GLU A 30 18.39 -9.91 37.33
C GLU A 30 17.31 -8.95 37.83
N VAL A 31 16.07 -9.42 37.80
CA VAL A 31 14.93 -8.83 38.48
C VAL A 31 14.37 -9.85 39.47
N GLY A 32 14.11 -9.42 40.70
CA GLY A 32 13.52 -10.28 41.72
C GLY A 32 12.00 -10.21 41.68
N ILE A 33 11.34 -11.33 41.46
CA ILE A 33 9.88 -11.45 41.44
C ILE A 33 9.41 -12.02 42.77
N LEU A 34 8.55 -11.28 43.47
CA LEU A 34 7.99 -11.73 44.74
C LEU A 34 6.71 -12.52 44.53
N THR A 35 6.59 -13.64 45.23
CA THR A 35 5.33 -14.36 45.39
C THR A 35 5.00 -14.49 46.86
N LYS A 36 3.83 -14.02 47.26
CA LYS A 36 3.32 -14.15 48.63
C LYS A 36 2.52 -15.45 48.74
N ARG A 37 2.93 -16.34 49.66
CA ARG A 37 2.32 -17.66 49.88
C ARG A 37 1.33 -17.67 51.04
N MET A 38 1.58 -16.88 52.08
CA MET A 38 0.76 -16.86 53.29
C MET A 38 0.45 -15.43 53.77
N PHE A 39 -0.55 -15.30 54.66
CA PHE A 39 -0.92 -14.05 55.34
C PHE A 39 -1.31 -12.88 54.42
N GLY A 40 -2.33 -13.08 53.58
CA GLY A 40 -2.90 -12.02 52.75
C GLY A 40 -4.34 -12.34 52.32
N ALA A 41 -5.05 -11.34 51.79
CA ALA A 41 -6.34 -11.57 51.15
C ALA A 41 -6.18 -12.49 49.93
N LYS A 42 -7.20 -13.30 49.65
CA LYS A 42 -7.25 -14.07 48.39
C LYS A 42 -7.42 -13.11 47.21
N MET A 43 -6.84 -13.45 46.06
CA MET A 43 -7.06 -12.66 44.84
C MET A 43 -8.52 -12.78 44.38
N PRO A 44 -9.15 -11.67 43.97
CA PRO A 44 -10.41 -11.67 43.23
C PRO A 44 -10.38 -12.65 42.05
N GLN A 45 -11.55 -13.19 41.71
CA GLN A 45 -11.68 -14.13 40.59
C GLN A 45 -11.25 -13.46 39.28
N GLY A 46 -10.38 -14.14 38.53
CA GLY A 46 -9.84 -13.65 37.24
C GLY A 46 -8.57 -12.81 37.35
N GLN A 47 -8.19 -12.36 38.55
CA GLN A 47 -6.92 -11.67 38.80
C GLN A 47 -5.78 -12.68 38.97
N VAL A 48 -4.65 -12.43 38.30
CA VAL A 48 -3.47 -13.31 38.31
C VAL A 48 -2.28 -12.64 39.01
N VAL A 49 -2.20 -11.31 38.95
CA VAL A 49 -1.10 -10.53 39.54
C VAL A 49 -1.62 -9.72 40.74
N ALA A 50 -1.04 -9.96 41.91
CA ALA A 50 -1.40 -9.29 43.15
C ALA A 50 -0.86 -7.85 43.21
N ARG A 51 -1.75 -6.88 43.50
CA ARG A 51 -1.41 -5.43 43.49
C ARG A 51 -1.21 -4.85 44.90
N ASN A 52 -1.94 -5.39 45.87
CA ASN A 52 -2.06 -4.85 47.23
C ASN A 52 -1.74 -5.91 48.30
N GLY A 53 -0.65 -6.67 48.12
CA GLY A 53 -0.20 -7.64 49.13
C GLY A 53 -1.09 -8.88 49.29
N GLN A 54 -1.92 -9.19 48.30
CA GLN A 54 -2.72 -10.41 48.20
C GLN A 54 -1.81 -11.63 48.07
N ILE A 55 -2.35 -12.83 48.34
CA ILE A 55 -1.64 -14.10 48.10
C ILE A 55 -1.49 -14.29 46.59
N GLY A 56 -0.27 -14.51 46.10
CA GLY A 56 0.03 -14.63 44.67
C GLY A 56 1.33 -13.93 44.25
N VAL A 57 1.61 -13.95 42.95
CA VAL A 57 2.74 -13.21 42.36
C VAL A 57 2.44 -11.72 42.46
N GLN A 58 3.34 -10.95 43.07
CA GLN A 58 3.18 -9.52 43.23
C GLN A 58 3.48 -8.77 41.93
N ALA A 59 2.81 -7.65 41.71
CA ALA A 59 3.09 -6.73 40.61
C ALA A 59 4.47 -6.07 40.75
N ASP A 60 4.83 -5.69 41.98
CA ASP A 60 6.09 -5.02 42.29
C ASP A 60 7.28 -5.97 42.12
N ILE A 61 8.37 -5.43 41.58
CA ILE A 61 9.65 -6.13 41.40
C ILE A 61 10.69 -5.68 42.43
N LEU A 62 11.69 -6.53 42.69
CA LEU A 62 12.89 -6.17 43.42
C LEU A 62 13.97 -5.74 42.44
N MET A 63 14.50 -4.54 42.68
CA MET A 63 15.68 -4.00 42.01
C MET A 63 16.94 -4.74 42.48
N PRO A 64 18.12 -4.49 41.87
CA PRO A 64 19.38 -5.04 42.36
C PRO A 64 19.63 -4.65 43.82
N GLY A 65 20.05 -5.61 44.63
CA GLY A 65 20.21 -5.42 46.07
C GLY A 65 20.09 -6.70 46.88
N LEU A 66 20.47 -6.62 48.15
CA LEU A 66 20.34 -7.72 49.10
C LEU A 66 18.98 -7.63 49.80
N TYR A 67 18.15 -8.65 49.65
CA TYR A 67 16.84 -8.72 50.27
C TYR A 67 16.75 -9.91 51.21
N TRP A 68 16.06 -9.71 52.32
CA TRP A 68 15.68 -10.78 53.22
C TRP A 68 14.17 -10.82 53.41
N ARG A 69 13.56 -11.98 53.15
CA ARG A 69 12.13 -12.24 53.38
C ARG A 69 11.94 -13.62 53.98
N ILE A 70 10.96 -13.78 54.88
CA ILE A 70 10.65 -15.07 55.52
C ILE A 70 10.22 -16.10 54.44
N PRO A 71 10.98 -17.18 54.20
CA PRO A 71 10.76 -18.12 53.08
C PRO A 71 9.41 -18.84 53.06
N ILE A 72 8.82 -19.01 54.23
CA ILE A 72 7.51 -19.67 54.38
C ILE A 72 6.39 -18.73 53.87
N ILE A 73 6.56 -17.42 54.07
CA ILE A 73 5.58 -16.40 53.66
C ILE A 73 5.84 -15.92 52.24
N TRP A 74 7.10 -15.79 51.85
CA TRP A 74 7.52 -15.18 50.58
C TRP A 74 8.46 -16.09 49.81
N LYS A 75 8.24 -16.20 48.51
CA LYS A 75 9.19 -16.77 47.55
C LYS A 75 9.74 -15.63 46.70
N ILE A 76 11.07 -15.50 46.65
CA ILE A 76 11.77 -14.60 45.73
C ILE A 76 12.32 -15.46 44.60
N GLN A 77 11.90 -15.18 43.38
CA GLN A 77 12.42 -15.81 42.16
C GLN A 77 13.23 -14.79 41.38
N LYS A 78 14.41 -15.18 40.90
CA LYS A 78 15.24 -14.29 40.08
C LYS A 78 14.97 -14.61 38.61
N GLU A 79 14.75 -13.58 37.82
CA GLU A 79 14.59 -13.68 36.37
C GLU A 79 15.60 -12.75 35.69
N PRO A 80 16.11 -13.09 34.50
CA PRO A 80 17.00 -12.20 33.77
C PRO A 80 16.24 -10.95 33.28
N VAL A 81 16.94 -9.82 33.28
CA VAL A 81 16.43 -8.57 32.67
C VAL A 81 16.08 -8.79 31.20
N THR A 82 15.12 -8.03 30.71
CA THR A 82 14.68 -8.09 29.31
C THR A 82 15.52 -7.11 28.50
N GLU A 83 16.45 -7.63 27.72
CA GLU A 83 17.25 -6.83 26.79
C GLU A 83 16.62 -6.86 25.39
N ILE A 84 16.41 -5.70 24.76
CA ILE A 84 15.99 -5.54 23.37
C ILE A 84 17.17 -4.98 22.58
N LEU A 85 17.61 -5.71 21.55
CA LEU A 85 18.74 -5.30 20.73
C LEU A 85 18.36 -4.21 19.72
N PRO A 86 19.34 -3.45 19.16
CA PRO A 86 19.07 -2.39 18.18
C PRO A 86 18.35 -2.81 16.89
N ASP A 87 18.41 -4.08 16.54
CA ASP A 87 17.75 -4.69 15.38
C ASP A 87 16.44 -5.42 15.74
N GLU A 88 16.02 -5.31 16.99
CA GLU A 88 14.80 -5.91 17.54
C GLU A 88 13.79 -4.85 18.01
N VAL A 89 12.52 -5.25 18.04
CA VAL A 89 11.45 -4.56 18.75
C VAL A 89 10.82 -5.54 19.75
N GLY A 90 10.58 -5.08 20.98
CA GLY A 90 9.91 -5.88 22.00
C GLY A 90 8.40 -5.71 21.95
N ILE A 91 7.69 -6.79 21.66
CA ILE A 91 6.23 -6.86 21.67
C ILE A 91 5.79 -7.30 23.07
N VAL A 92 4.88 -6.54 23.68
CA VAL A 92 4.42 -6.79 25.04
C VAL A 92 3.00 -7.35 25.03
N GLU A 93 2.79 -8.43 25.78
CA GLU A 93 1.48 -9.02 26.06
C GLU A 93 1.25 -9.01 27.57
N SER A 94 0.17 -8.38 28.03
CA SER A 94 -0.21 -8.38 29.45
C SER A 94 -1.02 -9.61 29.82
N ILE A 95 -0.63 -10.28 30.91
CA ILE A 95 -1.30 -11.49 31.40
C ILE A 95 -2.58 -11.15 32.19
N ASP A 96 -2.62 -9.96 32.78
CA ASP A 96 -3.71 -9.46 33.63
C ASP A 96 -4.12 -8.04 33.19
N GLY A 97 -5.31 -7.59 33.60
CA GLY A 97 -5.87 -6.30 33.20
C GLY A 97 -7.33 -6.41 32.77
N ARG A 98 -7.88 -5.28 32.30
CA ARG A 98 -9.24 -5.22 31.73
C ARG A 98 -9.31 -5.99 30.41
N ALA A 99 -10.46 -6.53 30.06
CA ALA A 99 -10.62 -7.16 28.75
C ALA A 99 -10.49 -6.11 27.62
N ILE A 100 -9.83 -6.50 26.51
CA ILE A 100 -9.79 -5.68 25.30
C ILE A 100 -11.23 -5.53 24.77
N PRO A 101 -11.69 -4.31 24.44
CA PRO A 101 -13.02 -4.08 23.88
C PRO A 101 -13.26 -4.89 22.59
N LYS A 102 -14.52 -5.30 22.36
CA LYS A 102 -14.88 -6.01 21.13
C LYS A 102 -14.56 -5.14 19.91
N GLY A 103 -13.92 -5.73 18.91
CA GLY A 103 -13.53 -5.06 17.67
C GLY A 103 -12.13 -4.45 17.68
N ARG A 104 -11.45 -4.43 18.82
CA ARG A 104 -10.02 -4.08 18.95
C ARG A 104 -9.17 -5.33 19.08
N LEU A 105 -7.91 -5.25 18.63
CA LEU A 105 -6.93 -6.33 18.74
C LEU A 105 -5.89 -6.07 19.82
N LEU A 106 -5.56 -4.80 20.04
CA LEU A 106 -4.50 -4.37 20.95
C LEU A 106 -5.06 -3.51 22.09
N GLY A 107 -4.52 -3.72 23.28
CA GLY A 107 -4.70 -2.84 24.43
C GLY A 107 -4.03 -1.49 24.22
N ASP A 108 -4.70 -0.42 24.65
CA ASP A 108 -4.16 0.94 24.62
C ASP A 108 -2.94 1.08 25.55
N GLU A 109 -2.03 1.97 25.17
CA GLU A 109 -0.85 2.31 25.95
C GLU A 109 -1.23 3.01 27.25
N ILE A 110 -0.61 2.56 28.34
CA ILE A 110 -0.68 3.20 29.66
C ILE A 110 0.74 3.56 30.05
N GLU A 111 0.95 4.83 30.42
CA GLU A 111 2.24 5.29 30.92
C GLU A 111 2.58 4.56 32.23
N CYS A 112 3.58 3.70 32.18
CA CYS A 112 3.99 2.82 33.28
C CYS A 112 5.50 2.53 33.25
N ASN A 113 6.29 3.51 32.80
CA ASN A 113 7.73 3.39 32.65
C ASN A 113 8.12 2.18 31.77
N HIS A 114 7.51 2.08 30.59
CA HIS A 114 7.76 1.01 29.60
C HIS A 114 7.56 -0.41 30.18
N PHE A 115 6.41 -0.63 30.84
CA PHE A 115 6.03 -1.92 31.44
C PHE A 115 6.93 -2.41 32.58
N GLN A 116 7.80 -1.56 33.11
CA GLN A 116 8.60 -1.88 34.31
C GLN A 116 7.78 -1.75 35.59
N ASP A 117 6.75 -0.90 35.59
CA ASP A 117 5.80 -0.77 36.71
C ASP A 117 4.46 -1.44 36.38
N ALA A 118 4.35 -2.74 36.70
CA ALA A 118 3.14 -3.51 36.49
C ALA A 118 1.97 -3.00 37.34
N LYS A 119 2.24 -2.43 38.52
CA LYS A 119 1.19 -1.94 39.42
C LYS A 119 0.56 -0.68 38.86
N MET A 120 1.37 0.25 38.37
CA MET A 120 0.91 1.47 37.71
C MET A 120 0.12 1.14 36.44
N PHE A 121 0.61 0.23 35.59
CA PHE A 121 -0.12 -0.23 34.41
C PHE A 121 -1.50 -0.78 34.76
N LEU A 122 -1.55 -1.72 35.71
CA LEU A 122 -2.78 -2.41 36.09
C LEU A 122 -3.79 -1.48 36.79
N ASN A 123 -3.30 -0.53 37.61
CA ASN A 123 -4.15 0.46 38.28
C ASN A 123 -4.61 1.58 37.34
N GLY A 124 -3.81 1.93 36.33
CA GLY A 124 -4.17 2.83 35.23
C GLY A 124 -5.20 2.23 34.27
N GLY A 125 -5.66 1.00 34.53
CA GLY A 125 -6.66 0.33 33.72
C GLY A 125 -6.09 -0.32 32.47
N GLY A 126 -4.83 -0.74 32.49
CA GLY A 126 -4.21 -1.54 31.44
C GLY A 126 -5.04 -2.77 31.08
N MET A 127 -4.96 -3.16 29.80
CA MET A 127 -5.78 -4.23 29.23
C MET A 127 -5.00 -5.54 29.18
N LYS A 128 -5.67 -6.67 29.38
CA LYS A 128 -5.13 -8.02 29.22
C LYS A 128 -5.01 -8.36 27.74
N GLY A 129 -3.90 -8.96 27.33
CA GLY A 129 -3.61 -9.36 25.96
C GLY A 129 -2.50 -8.53 25.32
N PRO A 130 -2.34 -8.58 24.00
CA PRO A 130 -1.32 -7.83 23.29
C PRO A 130 -1.50 -6.32 23.46
N GLN A 131 -0.38 -5.58 23.59
CA GLN A 131 -0.37 -4.14 23.77
C GLN A 131 0.02 -3.43 22.48
N VAL A 132 -0.48 -2.20 22.30
CA VAL A 132 -0.08 -1.36 21.17
C VAL A 132 1.33 -0.79 21.33
N ALA A 133 1.73 -0.46 22.55
CA ALA A 133 3.06 0.03 22.86
C ALA A 133 4.12 -1.06 22.69
N ILE A 134 5.30 -0.64 22.25
CA ILE A 134 6.45 -1.50 22.00
C ILE A 134 7.62 -1.11 22.92
N LEU A 135 8.52 -2.06 23.15
CA LEU A 135 9.81 -1.78 23.75
C LEU A 135 10.83 -1.50 22.65
N ARG A 136 11.47 -0.35 22.75
CA ARG A 136 12.59 0.05 21.89
C ARG A 136 13.89 -0.62 22.37
N PRO A 137 15.02 -0.48 21.64
CA PRO A 137 16.28 -1.02 22.10
C PRO A 137 16.68 -0.49 23.47
N GLY A 138 17.07 -1.40 24.36
CA GLY A 138 17.36 -1.07 25.75
C GLY A 138 17.25 -2.27 26.68
N THR A 139 17.57 -2.06 27.96
CA THR A 139 17.44 -3.07 29.01
C THR A 139 16.30 -2.68 29.94
N TYR A 140 15.33 -3.58 30.10
CA TYR A 140 14.12 -3.35 30.88
C TYR A 140 14.00 -4.37 32.01
N ARG A 141 13.69 -3.88 33.21
CA ARG A 141 13.40 -4.71 34.38
C ARG A 141 11.90 -4.96 34.44
N ILE A 142 11.44 -5.99 33.74
CA ILE A 142 10.01 -6.28 33.56
C ILE A 142 9.61 -7.47 34.42
N ASN A 143 8.45 -7.37 35.08
CA ASN A 143 7.82 -8.50 35.74
C ASN A 143 7.29 -9.49 34.69
N ARG A 144 8.03 -10.56 34.40
CA ARG A 144 7.68 -11.56 33.38
C ARG A 144 6.38 -12.34 33.67
N TYR A 145 5.86 -12.26 34.90
CA TYR A 145 4.57 -12.85 35.27
C TYR A 145 3.39 -11.88 35.08
N ALA A 146 3.66 -10.58 34.95
CA ALA A 146 2.65 -9.60 34.56
C ALA A 146 2.65 -9.38 33.04
N PHE A 147 3.83 -9.37 32.44
CA PHE A 147 4.02 -9.10 31.02
C PHE A 147 4.89 -10.16 30.36
N LYS A 148 4.41 -10.71 29.26
CA LYS A 148 5.18 -11.54 28.36
C LYS A 148 5.77 -10.66 27.27
N VAL A 149 7.09 -10.67 27.13
CA VAL A 149 7.79 -9.92 26.07
C VAL A 149 8.29 -10.88 25.01
N THR A 150 7.92 -10.63 23.76
CA THR A 150 8.39 -11.37 22.58
C THR A 150 9.20 -10.43 21.70
N LYS A 151 10.41 -10.84 21.32
CA LYS A 151 11.26 -10.06 20.41
C LYS A 151 10.86 -10.36 18.96
N ALA A 152 10.80 -9.32 18.14
CA ALA A 152 10.62 -9.42 16.71
C ALA A 152 11.68 -8.57 15.99
N PRO A 153 12.07 -8.92 14.75
CA PRO A 153 12.97 -8.07 13.97
C PRO A 153 12.28 -6.74 13.66
N ILE A 154 13.06 -5.66 13.58
CA ILE A 154 12.54 -4.37 13.12
C ILE A 154 12.14 -4.42 11.64
N THR A 155 11.27 -3.50 11.24
CA THR A 155 10.87 -3.37 9.84
C THR A 155 11.95 -2.62 9.07
N GLY A 156 12.63 -3.33 8.17
CA GLY A 156 13.57 -2.75 7.21
C GLY A 156 12.94 -2.53 5.85
N VAL A 157 13.04 -1.31 5.33
CA VAL A 157 12.71 -0.97 3.94
C VAL A 157 14.03 -0.77 3.19
N PRO A 158 14.40 -1.66 2.25
CA PRO A 158 15.62 -1.53 1.47
C PRO A 158 15.64 -0.27 0.58
N ALA A 159 16.83 0.08 0.07
CA ALA A 159 16.94 1.05 -1.02
C ALA A 159 16.16 0.57 -2.25
N GLU A 160 15.66 1.51 -3.06
CA GLU A 160 14.84 1.24 -4.26
C GLU A 160 13.52 0.49 -3.99
N LYS A 161 13.11 0.39 -2.72
CA LYS A 161 11.81 -0.11 -2.31
C LYS A 161 11.08 0.89 -1.43
N ILE A 162 9.76 0.72 -1.37
CA ILE A 162 8.87 1.41 -0.44
C ILE A 162 8.17 0.40 0.45
N GLY A 163 7.85 0.79 1.68
CA GLY A 163 7.03 -0.01 2.58
C GLY A 163 5.60 0.50 2.58
N VAL A 164 4.65 -0.30 2.09
CA VAL A 164 3.21 -0.01 2.22
C VAL A 164 2.71 -0.62 3.53
N VAL A 165 2.14 0.22 4.39
CA VAL A 165 1.67 -0.19 5.71
C VAL A 165 0.22 -0.68 5.60
N ILE A 166 -0.07 -1.84 6.16
CA ILE A 166 -1.41 -2.42 6.27
C ILE A 166 -1.71 -2.58 7.76
N ALA A 167 -2.62 -1.77 8.29
CA ALA A 167 -3.01 -1.79 9.70
C ALA A 167 -4.02 -2.91 9.97
N ASN A 168 -3.77 -3.68 11.03
CA ASN A 168 -4.63 -4.78 11.48
C ASN A 168 -5.65 -4.30 12.53
N ASP A 169 -5.30 -3.29 13.33
CA ASP A 169 -6.18 -2.68 14.34
C ASP A 169 -6.49 -1.22 14.00
N GLY A 170 -7.53 -0.67 14.61
CA GLY A 170 -8.03 0.69 14.37
C GLY A 170 -9.51 0.72 13.97
N LEU A 171 -9.98 1.88 13.54
CA LEU A 171 -11.35 2.06 13.07
C LEU A 171 -11.61 1.21 11.82
N PRO A 172 -12.83 0.70 11.64
CA PRO A 172 -13.16 -0.03 10.42
C PRO A 172 -13.02 0.87 9.19
N LEU A 173 -12.39 0.37 8.12
CA LEU A 173 -12.29 1.09 6.86
C LEU A 173 -13.69 1.55 6.39
N PRO A 174 -13.90 2.82 6.05
CA PRO A 174 -15.21 3.29 5.62
C PRO A 174 -15.67 2.59 4.33
N SER A 175 -16.98 2.41 4.18
CA SER A 175 -17.53 1.74 2.99
C SER A 175 -17.14 2.47 1.71
N GLY A 176 -16.73 1.73 0.68
CA GLY A 176 -16.29 2.26 -0.62
C GLY A 176 -14.81 2.67 -0.69
N TYR A 177 -14.09 2.70 0.43
CA TYR A 177 -12.66 2.97 0.46
C TYR A 177 -11.86 1.68 0.24
N ILE A 178 -10.77 1.80 -0.52
CA ILE A 178 -9.78 0.72 -0.72
C ILE A 178 -8.54 0.99 0.15
N VAL A 179 -8.17 2.25 0.26
CA VAL A 179 -7.07 2.75 1.07
C VAL A 179 -7.64 3.64 2.18
N ALA A 180 -7.08 3.51 3.38
CA ALA A 180 -7.48 4.27 4.54
C ALA A 180 -7.33 5.77 4.29
N PRO A 181 -8.31 6.59 4.74
CA PRO A 181 -8.16 8.03 4.70
C PRO A 181 -6.97 8.47 5.57
N ARG A 182 -6.42 9.64 5.25
CA ARG A 182 -5.29 10.20 6.01
C ARG A 182 -5.70 10.44 7.47
N MET A 183 -4.79 10.10 8.38
CA MET A 183 -4.98 10.33 9.81
C MET A 183 -5.09 11.81 10.14
N LEU A 184 -5.70 12.12 11.29
CA LEU A 184 -5.77 13.47 11.81
C LEU A 184 -4.40 13.90 12.34
N GLU A 185 -3.89 15.03 11.87
CA GLU A 185 -2.60 15.58 12.35
C GLU A 185 -2.78 16.48 13.58
N THR A 186 -3.98 17.03 13.76
CA THR A 186 -4.32 17.95 14.85
C THR A 186 -5.55 17.48 15.63
N PRO A 187 -5.62 17.75 16.95
CA PRO A 187 -6.81 17.49 17.75
C PRO A 187 -8.09 18.07 17.15
N THR A 188 -9.16 17.28 17.19
CA THR A 188 -10.52 17.71 16.83
C THR A 188 -11.47 17.51 18.00
N LYS A 189 -12.71 18.00 17.91
CA LYS A 189 -13.71 17.79 18.98
C LYS A 189 -13.99 16.30 19.23
N GLU A 190 -13.97 15.49 18.18
CA GLU A 190 -14.21 14.05 18.25
C GLU A 190 -12.96 13.28 18.70
N TYR A 191 -11.77 13.74 18.29
CA TYR A 191 -10.47 13.16 18.63
C TYR A 191 -9.58 14.20 19.33
N PRO A 192 -9.82 14.48 20.63
CA PRO A 192 -9.09 15.52 21.36
C PRO A 192 -7.62 15.19 21.61
N ASN A 193 -7.25 13.90 21.54
CA ASN A 193 -5.89 13.41 21.76
C ASN A 193 -5.17 13.08 20.44
N ALA A 194 -5.71 13.48 19.29
CA ALA A 194 -5.06 13.23 18.01
C ALA A 194 -3.68 13.92 17.95
N LYS A 195 -2.69 13.19 17.45
CA LYS A 195 -1.29 13.59 17.39
C LYS A 195 -0.66 12.99 16.16
N VAL A 196 0.22 13.75 15.51
CA VAL A 196 0.99 13.27 14.35
C VAL A 196 1.69 11.93 14.66
N CYS A 197 1.28 10.89 13.91
CA CYS A 197 1.94 9.59 13.93
C CYS A 197 2.96 9.53 12.80
N GLN A 198 4.25 9.72 13.13
CA GLN A 198 5.32 9.64 12.14
C GLN A 198 5.67 8.18 11.83
N TYR A 199 5.59 7.80 10.56
CA TYR A 199 6.02 6.50 10.04
C TYR A 199 5.42 5.29 10.77
N PHE A 200 4.23 5.43 11.38
CA PHE A 200 3.53 4.34 12.07
C PHE A 200 4.32 3.71 13.24
N GLN A 201 5.33 4.40 13.78
CA GLN A 201 6.15 3.89 14.89
C GLN A 201 5.50 4.11 16.27
N ASP A 202 4.54 5.02 16.35
CA ASP A 202 3.75 5.30 17.54
C ASP A 202 2.33 4.78 17.32
N GLY A 203 2.11 3.54 17.77
CA GLY A 203 0.82 2.87 17.59
C GLY A 203 -0.31 3.50 18.40
N GLN A 204 -0.02 4.10 19.55
CA GLN A 204 -1.04 4.80 20.33
C GLN A 204 -1.47 6.07 19.62
N ALA A 205 -0.52 6.85 19.08
CA ALA A 205 -0.83 8.02 18.27
C ALA A 205 -1.64 7.66 17.02
N PHE A 206 -1.35 6.53 16.36
CA PHE A 206 -2.15 6.02 15.25
C PHE A 206 -3.62 5.83 15.63
N LEU A 207 -3.88 5.14 16.76
CA LEU A 207 -5.24 4.86 17.22
C LEU A 207 -5.97 6.11 17.71
N MET A 208 -5.27 7.04 18.37
CA MET A 208 -5.86 8.30 18.86
C MET A 208 -6.20 9.28 17.72
N SER A 209 -5.57 9.12 16.55
CA SER A 209 -5.67 10.05 15.42
C SER A 209 -6.60 9.57 14.32
N ALA A 210 -7.62 8.78 14.70
CA ALA A 210 -8.56 8.14 13.80
C ALA A 210 -7.88 7.23 12.76
N GLY A 211 -6.87 6.46 13.18
CA GLY A 211 -6.25 5.42 12.35
C GLY A 211 -7.26 4.33 11.98
N HIS A 212 -7.31 3.97 10.70
CA HIS A 212 -8.22 2.97 10.16
C HIS A 212 -7.48 1.66 9.84
N ARG A 213 -8.14 0.52 10.02
CA ARG A 213 -7.63 -0.78 9.57
C ARG A 213 -7.59 -0.85 8.05
N GLY A 214 -6.65 -1.63 7.51
CA GLY A 214 -6.43 -1.83 6.07
C GLY A 214 -5.20 -1.10 5.53
N PRO A 215 -5.03 -1.06 4.21
CA PRO A 215 -3.91 -0.36 3.55
C PRO A 215 -3.92 1.13 3.89
N GLN A 216 -2.78 1.66 4.32
CA GLN A 216 -2.61 3.08 4.63
C GLN A 216 -2.21 3.86 3.38
N LEU A 217 -2.55 5.15 3.33
CA LEU A 217 -2.15 6.04 2.23
C LEU A 217 -0.64 6.29 2.23
N ASP A 218 -0.10 6.65 3.40
CA ASP A 218 1.30 6.99 3.55
C ASP A 218 2.21 5.76 3.43
N THR A 219 3.38 5.95 2.81
CA THR A 219 4.38 4.91 2.62
C THR A 219 5.61 5.16 3.50
N LEU A 220 6.26 4.07 3.88
CA LEU A 220 7.57 4.10 4.50
C LEU A 220 8.64 4.25 3.43
N GLN A 221 9.55 5.18 3.68
CA GLN A 221 10.72 5.41 2.84
C GLN A 221 11.79 4.35 3.13
N PRO A 222 12.84 4.22 2.31
CA PRO A 222 14.00 3.39 2.66
C PRO A 222 14.54 3.73 4.04
N GLY A 223 14.68 2.74 4.92
CA GLY A 223 15.02 2.97 6.32
C GLY A 223 14.74 1.78 7.25
N ARG A 224 14.94 2.00 8.54
CA ARG A 224 14.70 1.03 9.61
C ARG A 224 13.68 1.61 10.60
N TYR A 225 12.61 0.89 10.87
CA TYR A 225 11.47 1.37 11.64
C TYR A 225 11.09 0.40 12.76
N TYR A 226 10.86 0.94 13.95
CA TYR A 226 10.33 0.18 15.09
C TYR A 226 8.80 0.17 15.02
N ILE A 227 8.26 -0.75 14.22
CA ILE A 227 6.81 -0.89 14.02
C ILE A 227 6.33 -2.10 14.80
N ASN A 228 5.19 -1.97 15.48
CA ASN A 228 4.54 -3.10 16.12
C ASN A 228 3.94 -4.02 15.04
N PRO A 229 4.46 -5.25 14.83
CA PRO A 229 3.97 -6.13 13.78
C PRO A 229 2.56 -6.67 14.06
N LEU A 230 2.09 -6.58 15.31
CA LEU A 230 0.69 -6.91 15.64
C LEU A 230 -0.25 -5.79 15.22
N LEU A 231 0.18 -4.53 15.30
CA LEU A 231 -0.62 -3.37 14.88
C LEU A 231 -0.70 -3.28 13.36
N SER A 232 0.43 -3.46 12.68
CA SER A 232 0.51 -3.26 11.24
C SER A 232 1.56 -4.13 10.59
N LYS A 233 1.22 -4.68 9.43
CA LYS A 233 2.14 -5.38 8.53
C LYS A 233 2.70 -4.39 7.50
N VAL A 234 3.97 -4.54 7.15
CA VAL A 234 4.59 -3.74 6.08
C VAL A 234 4.89 -4.65 4.89
N GLU A 235 4.38 -4.28 3.73
CA GLU A 235 4.63 -4.95 2.46
C GLU A 235 5.56 -4.11 1.60
N LEU A 236 6.58 -4.76 1.03
CA LEU A 236 7.60 -4.08 0.25
C LEU A 236 7.23 -4.08 -1.23
N TYR A 237 7.25 -2.91 -1.84
CA TYR A 237 7.03 -2.72 -3.28
C TYR A 237 8.22 -1.99 -3.89
N ASP A 238 8.45 -2.19 -5.18
CA ASP A 238 9.50 -1.45 -5.88
C ASP A 238 9.08 0.00 -6.10
N VAL A 239 10.06 0.90 -6.10
CA VAL A 239 9.84 2.32 -6.40
C VAL A 239 9.30 2.45 -7.82
N THR A 240 8.30 3.32 -8.00
CA THR A 240 7.73 3.56 -9.33
C THR A 240 8.67 4.43 -10.13
N GLU A 241 9.17 3.91 -11.25
CA GLU A 241 10.04 4.64 -12.16
C GLU A 241 9.26 5.07 -13.41
N VAL A 242 9.35 6.36 -13.72
CA VAL A 242 8.84 6.96 -14.95
C VAL A 242 10.03 7.17 -15.88
N PRO A 243 10.14 6.39 -16.98
CA PRO A 243 11.29 6.47 -17.87
C PRO A 243 11.34 7.82 -18.61
N PRO A 244 12.54 8.24 -19.06
CA PRO A 244 12.69 9.43 -19.89
C PRO A 244 11.89 9.27 -21.20
N GLY A 245 11.28 10.37 -21.66
CA GLY A 245 10.39 10.35 -22.84
C GLY A 245 8.93 10.01 -22.51
N TYR A 246 8.62 9.64 -21.27
CA TYR A 246 7.27 9.36 -20.80
C TYR A 246 6.84 10.33 -19.71
N VAL A 247 5.52 10.45 -19.52
CA VAL A 247 4.93 11.00 -18.29
C VAL A 247 4.01 9.96 -17.69
N ALA A 248 3.86 9.95 -16.38
CA ALA A 248 2.93 9.06 -15.71
C ALA A 248 1.66 9.83 -15.32
N VAL A 249 0.52 9.40 -15.88
CA VAL A 249 -0.80 9.85 -15.43
C VAL A 249 -1.21 8.97 -14.25
N LEU A 250 -1.44 9.56 -13.09
CA LEU A 250 -1.83 8.80 -11.90
C LEU A 250 -3.34 8.68 -11.82
N ARG A 251 -3.86 7.46 -11.70
CA ARG A 251 -5.22 7.23 -11.21
C ARG A 251 -5.16 7.02 -9.70
N SER A 252 -5.85 7.86 -8.96
CA SER A 252 -6.03 7.70 -7.51
C SER A 252 -7.20 6.76 -7.23
N ASN A 253 -6.96 5.79 -6.35
CA ASN A 253 -7.93 4.88 -5.77
C ASN A 253 -8.31 5.29 -4.33
N VAL A 254 -7.88 6.49 -3.89
CA VAL A 254 -8.11 7.03 -2.55
C VAL A 254 -9.47 7.73 -2.52
N GLY A 255 -10.25 7.55 -1.46
CA GLY A 255 -11.53 8.22 -1.32
C GLY A 255 -12.70 7.50 -2.01
N LEU A 256 -13.86 8.16 -1.97
CA LEU A 256 -15.09 7.65 -2.59
C LEU A 256 -15.05 7.85 -4.10
N GLU A 257 -15.64 6.90 -4.82
CA GLU A 257 -15.83 6.99 -6.26
C GLU A 257 -16.63 8.24 -6.60
N LEU A 258 -16.08 9.08 -7.48
CA LEU A 258 -16.85 10.17 -8.06
C LEU A 258 -18.01 9.54 -8.84
N GLU A 259 -19.26 9.88 -8.47
CA GLU A 259 -20.43 9.42 -9.20
C GLU A 259 -20.28 9.89 -10.66
N LYS A 260 -20.13 8.93 -11.58
CA LYS A 260 -20.46 9.19 -12.98
C LYS A 260 -21.93 9.61 -12.97
N LYS A 261 -22.27 10.79 -13.52
CA LYS A 261 -23.65 11.01 -13.96
C LYS A 261 -23.99 9.87 -14.91
N VAL A 262 -24.82 8.95 -14.45
CA VAL A 262 -25.17 7.73 -15.18
C VAL A 262 -25.95 8.15 -16.42
N GLY A 263 -25.32 8.02 -17.59
CA GLY A 263 -25.92 8.42 -18.85
C GLY A 263 -25.09 8.06 -20.07
N SER A 264 -24.55 6.83 -20.16
CA SER A 264 -24.33 6.14 -21.45
C SER A 264 -23.80 4.72 -21.25
N PRO A 265 -24.40 3.68 -21.87
CA PRO A 265 -23.86 2.33 -21.86
C PRO A 265 -22.52 2.28 -22.59
N ILE A 266 -21.58 1.51 -22.03
CA ILE A 266 -20.40 1.04 -22.77
C ILE A 266 -20.91 -0.01 -23.77
N PRO A 267 -20.67 0.11 -25.09
CA PRO A 267 -21.02 -0.96 -26.00
C PRO A 267 -20.14 -2.18 -25.72
N ASN A 268 -20.77 -3.27 -25.25
CA ASN A 268 -20.16 -4.58 -25.21
C ASN A 268 -19.75 -4.99 -26.65
N VAL A 269 -18.47 -5.27 -26.82
CA VAL A 269 -17.95 -5.96 -28.00
C VAL A 269 -18.27 -7.46 -27.83
N GLY A 270 -19.13 -7.99 -28.71
CA GLY A 270 -19.16 -9.41 -29.07
C GLY A 270 -20.26 -10.27 -28.44
N ALA A 271 -21.37 -10.45 -29.16
CA ALA A 271 -22.09 -11.73 -29.24
C ALA A 271 -22.92 -11.78 -30.54
N VAL A 272 -22.72 -12.84 -31.32
CA VAL A 272 -23.34 -13.12 -32.63
C VAL A 272 -24.64 -13.91 -32.42
N GLY A 273 -25.73 -13.52 -33.11
CA GLY A 273 -26.99 -14.28 -33.23
C GLY A 273 -28.10 -13.47 -33.96
N PRO A 274 -29.01 -14.10 -34.73
CA PRO A 274 -29.52 -13.50 -35.97
C PRO A 274 -30.82 -12.68 -35.86
N VAL A 275 -30.85 -11.62 -36.67
CA VAL A 275 -31.98 -11.03 -37.43
C VAL A 275 -33.28 -10.70 -36.68
N SER A 276 -33.53 -9.40 -36.53
CA SER A 276 -34.85 -8.84 -36.86
C SER A 276 -34.69 -7.48 -37.54
N ILE A 277 -35.51 -7.32 -38.58
CA ILE A 277 -35.45 -6.33 -39.63
C ILE A 277 -35.99 -4.99 -39.13
N ALA A 278 -35.16 -3.96 -39.12
CA ALA A 278 -35.57 -2.55 -39.27
C ALA A 278 -34.38 -1.73 -39.79
N THR A 279 -34.52 -1.17 -41.00
CA THR A 279 -33.58 -0.23 -41.64
C THR A 279 -33.55 1.12 -40.89
N PRO A 280 -32.56 2.00 -41.14
CA PRO A 280 -31.44 2.26 -40.25
C PRO A 280 -31.56 3.63 -39.56
N ALA A 281 -31.60 3.67 -38.23
CA ALA A 281 -31.21 4.89 -37.54
C ALA A 281 -29.68 4.93 -37.54
N LYS A 282 -29.10 5.84 -38.34
CA LYS A 282 -27.74 6.35 -38.14
C LYS A 282 -27.61 6.72 -36.66
N GLN A 283 -26.98 5.87 -35.87
CA GLN A 283 -26.53 6.24 -34.54
C GLN A 283 -25.22 7.00 -34.72
N LEU A 284 -25.35 8.22 -35.28
CA LEU A 284 -24.39 9.28 -35.02
C LEU A 284 -24.35 9.45 -33.51
N VAL A 285 -23.16 9.36 -32.93
CA VAL A 285 -22.86 9.79 -31.57
C VAL A 285 -23.59 11.12 -31.35
N GLU A 286 -24.58 11.16 -30.45
CA GLU A 286 -25.32 12.39 -30.15
C GLU A 286 -24.34 13.43 -29.60
N LEU A 287 -23.93 14.37 -30.46
CA LEU A 287 -23.10 15.54 -30.20
C LEU A 287 -23.89 16.64 -29.46
N GLY A 288 -24.65 16.28 -28.42
CA GLY A 288 -25.52 17.20 -27.68
C GLY A 288 -24.92 17.78 -26.40
N GLN A 289 -23.87 17.17 -25.87
CA GLN A 289 -23.03 17.74 -24.81
C GLN A 289 -21.58 17.66 -25.26
N PRO A 290 -20.74 18.69 -25.02
CA PRO A 290 -19.33 18.57 -25.29
C PRO A 290 -18.79 17.47 -24.37
N VAL A 291 -18.48 16.32 -24.95
CA VAL A 291 -17.80 15.17 -24.35
C VAL A 291 -16.64 15.56 -23.41
N HIS A 292 -16.05 16.73 -23.62
CA HIS A 292 -15.07 17.37 -22.76
C HIS A 292 -15.52 17.53 -21.29
N GLU A 293 -16.76 17.92 -21.02
CA GLU A 293 -17.22 18.23 -19.66
C GLU A 293 -17.20 16.98 -18.76
N ASP A 294 -17.69 15.84 -19.26
CA ASP A 294 -17.67 14.57 -18.52
C ASP A 294 -16.24 14.10 -18.22
N VAL A 295 -15.31 14.28 -19.17
CA VAL A 295 -13.90 13.90 -18.97
C VAL A 295 -13.23 14.84 -17.98
N GLU A 296 -13.50 16.13 -18.05
CA GLU A 296 -13.00 17.12 -17.09
C GLU A 296 -13.47 16.83 -15.67
N THR A 297 -14.69 16.31 -15.47
CA THR A 297 -15.16 15.90 -14.14
C THR A 297 -14.41 14.69 -13.56
N LEU A 298 -13.81 13.84 -14.40
CA LEU A 298 -12.97 12.73 -13.95
C LEU A 298 -11.54 13.18 -13.59
N LEU A 299 -11.14 14.37 -14.06
CA LEU A 299 -9.83 14.95 -13.80
C LEU A 299 -9.84 15.66 -12.44
N ILE A 300 -9.21 15.03 -11.46
CA ILE A 300 -9.12 15.54 -10.10
C ILE A 300 -7.90 16.45 -9.92
N LEU A 301 -8.07 17.49 -9.11
CA LEU A 301 -6.99 18.37 -8.68
C LEU A 301 -6.28 17.84 -7.43
N ASP A 302 -7.03 17.16 -6.55
CA ASP A 302 -6.50 16.56 -5.32
C ASP A 302 -6.35 15.05 -5.48
N LYS A 303 -5.13 14.55 -5.25
CA LYS A 303 -4.77 13.12 -5.28
C LYS A 303 -5.51 12.29 -4.24
N ASN A 304 -6.06 12.90 -3.19
CA ASN A 304 -6.79 12.19 -2.14
C ASN A 304 -8.25 11.89 -2.51
N MET A 305 -8.70 12.33 -3.69
CA MET A 305 -9.97 11.95 -4.27
C MET A 305 -9.77 10.84 -5.30
N ARG A 306 -10.80 10.04 -5.54
CA ARG A 306 -10.73 8.95 -6.51
C ARG A 306 -10.95 9.52 -7.90
N GLY A 307 -10.05 9.24 -8.82
CA GLY A 307 -10.11 9.82 -10.16
C GLY A 307 -8.76 9.84 -10.86
N ILE A 308 -8.69 10.52 -11.99
CA ILE A 308 -7.45 10.65 -12.75
C ILE A 308 -6.84 12.00 -12.42
N TRP A 309 -5.62 12.00 -11.90
CA TRP A 309 -4.94 13.22 -11.52
C TRP A 309 -4.65 14.07 -12.76
N LYS A 310 -5.09 15.33 -12.70
CA LYS A 310 -5.02 16.26 -13.83
C LYS A 310 -3.60 16.53 -14.31
N GLU A 311 -2.64 16.55 -13.38
CA GLU A 311 -1.25 16.88 -13.67
C GLU A 311 -0.40 15.61 -13.80
N PRO A 312 0.13 15.30 -15.00
CA PRO A 312 0.98 14.13 -15.15
C PRO A 312 2.33 14.31 -14.45
N VAL A 313 2.85 13.21 -13.93
CA VAL A 313 4.15 13.15 -13.27
C VAL A 313 5.26 13.12 -14.33
N ALA A 314 6.31 13.92 -14.14
CA ALA A 314 7.49 13.94 -14.98
C ALA A 314 8.32 12.63 -14.88
N PRO A 315 9.30 12.41 -15.77
CA PRO A 315 10.28 11.34 -15.62
C PRO A 315 11.02 11.40 -14.29
N GLY A 316 11.23 10.24 -13.64
CA GLY A 316 11.91 10.14 -12.35
C GLY A 316 11.46 8.93 -11.54
N LYS A 317 12.04 8.81 -10.33
CA LYS A 317 11.69 7.77 -9.36
C LYS A 317 10.79 8.34 -8.28
N TYR A 318 9.69 7.64 -7.98
CA TYR A 318 8.66 8.10 -7.07
C TYR A 318 8.23 7.02 -6.08
N ASN A 319 8.18 7.40 -4.80
CA ASN A 319 7.73 6.55 -3.70
C ASN A 319 6.21 6.52 -3.61
N LEU A 320 5.56 6.09 -4.70
CA LEU A 320 4.11 6.02 -4.82
C LEU A 320 3.58 4.74 -4.20
N ASN A 321 2.54 4.87 -3.38
CA ASN A 321 1.81 3.72 -2.90
C ASN A 321 1.04 3.05 -4.05
N PRO A 322 1.40 1.82 -4.48
CA PRO A 322 0.74 1.15 -5.60
C PRO A 322 -0.71 0.75 -5.32
N LEU A 323 -1.10 0.66 -4.04
CA LEU A 323 -2.49 0.40 -3.65
C LEU A 323 -3.35 1.67 -3.76
N ALA A 324 -2.75 2.85 -3.55
CA ALA A 324 -3.42 4.14 -3.65
C ALA A 324 -3.39 4.72 -5.07
N PHE A 325 -2.30 4.52 -5.81
CA PHE A 325 -2.07 5.15 -7.09
C PHE A 325 -1.68 4.13 -8.16
N THR A 326 -2.37 4.18 -9.30
CA THR A 326 -2.03 3.40 -10.48
C THR A 326 -1.43 4.32 -11.54
N PRO A 327 -0.13 4.19 -11.87
CA PRO A 327 0.51 5.00 -12.90
C PRO A 327 0.22 4.44 -14.30
N TYR A 328 -0.21 5.31 -15.21
CA TYR A 328 -0.31 5.04 -16.65
C TYR A 328 0.78 5.80 -17.38
N LEU A 329 1.71 5.08 -17.97
CA LEU A 329 2.79 5.68 -18.76
C LEU A 329 2.23 6.16 -20.10
N VAL A 330 2.51 7.41 -20.43
CA VAL A 330 2.13 8.05 -21.70
C VAL A 330 3.38 8.57 -22.38
N PRO A 331 3.69 8.10 -23.60
CA PRO A 331 4.82 8.61 -24.37
C PRO A 331 4.59 10.08 -24.72
N THR A 332 5.64 10.89 -24.55
CA THR A 332 5.68 12.31 -24.94
C THR A 332 6.64 12.57 -26.10
N SER A 333 7.45 11.55 -26.43
CA SER A 333 8.18 11.43 -27.68
C SER A 333 7.22 11.17 -28.85
N ALA A 334 7.76 11.28 -30.06
CA ALA A 334 7.04 10.91 -31.27
C ALA A 334 6.74 9.39 -31.25
N VAL A 335 5.48 9.05 -31.46
CA VAL A 335 4.99 7.68 -31.58
C VAL A 335 4.71 7.42 -33.06
N THR A 336 5.24 6.31 -33.57
CA THR A 336 5.03 5.90 -34.96
C THR A 336 3.98 4.80 -35.02
N ILE A 337 2.97 5.00 -35.87
CA ILE A 337 1.90 4.05 -36.15
C ILE A 337 2.08 3.58 -37.58
N ASP A 338 2.15 2.27 -37.79
CA ASP A 338 2.49 1.66 -39.07
C ASP A 338 1.41 0.65 -39.49
N TRP A 339 0.80 0.87 -40.65
CA TRP A 339 -0.16 -0.04 -41.30
C TRP A 339 0.50 -0.72 -42.52
N ALA A 340 1.67 -1.32 -42.33
CA ALA A 340 2.42 -2.01 -43.39
C ALA A 340 2.52 -3.51 -43.16
N SER A 341 2.78 -4.28 -44.22
CA SER A 341 2.90 -5.74 -44.14
C SER A 341 4.02 -6.17 -43.17
N GLY A 342 3.64 -6.85 -42.10
CA GLY A 342 4.54 -7.45 -41.13
C GLY A 342 3.77 -8.52 -40.38
N VAL A 343 4.40 -9.68 -40.15
CA VAL A 343 3.84 -10.85 -39.47
C VAL A 343 2.99 -10.41 -38.27
N ASP A 344 1.75 -10.91 -38.20
CA ASP A 344 0.83 -10.78 -37.06
C ASP A 344 1.45 -11.38 -35.78
N GLN A 345 2.45 -10.71 -35.22
CA GLN A 345 2.67 -10.81 -33.80
C GLN A 345 1.54 -10.02 -33.19
N ARG A 346 0.48 -10.73 -32.74
CA ARG A 346 -0.45 -10.21 -31.72
C ARG A 346 0.41 -9.42 -30.73
N ALA A 347 0.28 -8.11 -30.76
CA ALA A 347 1.23 -7.19 -30.15
C ALA A 347 1.49 -7.59 -28.69
N GLN A 348 2.61 -8.25 -28.43
CA GLN A 348 3.15 -8.38 -27.08
C GLN A 348 3.72 -7.03 -26.75
N HIS A 349 2.89 -6.19 -26.17
CA HIS A 349 3.35 -4.93 -25.63
C HIS A 349 4.07 -5.24 -24.32
N ASN A 350 5.41 -5.15 -24.34
CA ASN A 350 6.19 -4.84 -23.15
C ASN A 350 5.89 -3.39 -22.74
N THR A 351 4.67 -3.12 -22.30
CA THR A 351 4.54 -2.13 -21.23
C THR A 351 5.31 -2.72 -20.06
N PRO A 352 6.00 -1.94 -19.22
CA PRO A 352 6.17 -2.33 -17.84
C PRO A 352 4.75 -2.39 -17.25
N GLN A 353 4.01 -3.48 -17.52
CA GLN A 353 2.95 -3.88 -16.62
C GLN A 353 3.69 -4.08 -15.30
N ILE A 354 3.34 -3.28 -14.30
CA ILE A 354 3.63 -3.63 -12.91
C ILE A 354 2.84 -4.91 -12.68
N ALA A 355 3.44 -6.04 -13.05
CA ALA A 355 2.87 -7.35 -12.92
C ALA A 355 2.66 -7.57 -11.43
N GLN A 356 1.45 -8.01 -11.07
CA GLN A 356 1.19 -8.61 -9.78
C GLN A 356 2.23 -9.72 -9.57
N MET A 357 3.17 -9.47 -8.65
CA MET A 357 4.32 -10.33 -8.44
C MET A 357 3.86 -11.56 -7.65
N SER A 358 3.46 -12.60 -8.39
CA SER A 358 3.39 -13.97 -7.91
C SER A 358 4.69 -14.68 -8.30
N ASN A 359 5.32 -15.32 -7.31
CA ASN A 359 6.64 -15.96 -7.38
C ASN A 359 6.73 -17.03 -8.48
N ILE A 360 7.90 -17.15 -9.13
CA ILE A 360 8.71 -18.39 -9.31
C ILE A 360 10.02 -18.05 -10.06
N LYS A 361 11.14 -18.62 -9.58
CA LYS A 361 12.50 -18.58 -10.19
C LYS A 361 12.59 -19.56 -11.36
N THR A 362 13.48 -19.32 -12.35
CA THR A 362 14.79 -20.00 -12.57
C THR A 362 15.27 -19.93 -14.05
N SER A 363 16.43 -19.28 -14.24
CA SER A 363 17.60 -19.64 -15.09
C SER A 363 17.64 -19.55 -16.63
N THR A 364 18.68 -18.81 -17.09
CA THR A 364 19.70 -19.15 -18.12
C THR A 364 19.60 -18.53 -19.53
N GLU A 365 20.52 -17.57 -19.75
CA GLU A 365 21.36 -17.24 -20.92
C GLU A 365 20.76 -17.23 -22.35
N ALA A 366 20.85 -16.05 -22.99
CA ALA A 366 21.63 -15.84 -24.23
C ALA A 366 21.85 -14.33 -24.44
N HIS A 367 23.08 -13.97 -24.76
CA HIS A 367 23.47 -12.63 -25.18
C HIS A 367 22.87 -12.31 -26.55
N ASP A 368 22.12 -11.20 -26.65
CA ASP A 368 22.02 -10.44 -27.88
C ASP A 368 22.12 -8.95 -27.52
N GLU A 369 23.06 -8.29 -28.18
CA GLU A 369 23.32 -6.87 -28.10
C GLU A 369 22.07 -6.11 -28.58
N VAL A 370 21.37 -5.45 -27.67
CA VAL A 370 20.31 -4.50 -28.03
C VAL A 370 20.94 -3.12 -28.13
N GLU A 371 21.18 -2.74 -29.38
CA GLU A 371 21.54 -1.40 -29.84
C GLU A 371 20.61 -0.36 -29.21
N SER A 372 21.21 0.68 -28.64
CA SER A 372 20.53 1.76 -27.93
C SER A 372 19.83 2.72 -28.89
N ASP A 373 18.72 2.28 -29.48
CA ASP A 373 17.86 3.18 -30.26
C ASP A 373 16.85 3.88 -29.37
N LYS A 374 16.84 5.21 -29.44
CA LYS A 374 15.88 6.08 -28.75
C LYS A 374 14.46 5.58 -29.04
N ALA A 375 13.80 5.04 -28.01
CA ALA A 375 12.50 4.40 -28.07
C ALA A 375 11.44 5.31 -28.72
N THR A 376 11.29 5.18 -30.04
CA THR A 376 10.09 5.56 -30.76
C THR A 376 9.13 4.40 -30.55
N GLU A 377 8.01 4.60 -29.86
CA GLU A 377 7.02 3.52 -29.74
C GLU A 377 6.42 3.22 -31.11
N PHE A 378 6.42 1.95 -31.50
CA PHE A 378 5.89 1.48 -32.77
C PHE A 378 4.58 0.70 -32.56
N PHE A 379 3.48 1.24 -33.07
CA PHE A 379 2.20 0.51 -33.13
C PHE A 379 2.02 -0.05 -34.54
N LYS A 380 2.01 -1.38 -34.68
CA LYS A 380 1.81 -2.05 -35.97
C LYS A 380 0.37 -2.52 -36.12
N PHE A 381 -0.22 -2.26 -37.27
CA PHE A 381 -1.58 -2.65 -37.65
C PHE A 381 -1.56 -3.42 -38.97
N SER A 382 -2.62 -4.19 -39.21
CA SER A 382 -2.82 -4.86 -40.49
C SER A 382 -2.91 -3.84 -41.62
N GLN A 383 -2.34 -4.22 -42.76
CA GLN A 383 -2.35 -3.39 -43.96
C GLN A 383 -3.78 -3.03 -44.38
N LEU A 384 -3.95 -1.80 -44.86
CA LEU A 384 -5.25 -1.28 -45.28
C LEU A 384 -5.62 -1.86 -46.64
N ARG A 385 -6.76 -2.57 -46.70
CA ARG A 385 -7.32 -3.11 -47.95
C ARG A 385 -8.45 -2.21 -48.43
N VAL A 386 -8.24 -1.56 -49.57
CA VAL A 386 -9.23 -0.66 -50.19
C VAL A 386 -9.64 -1.17 -51.57
N THR A 387 -10.86 -0.87 -51.98
CA THR A 387 -11.39 -1.24 -53.30
C THR A 387 -11.57 0.02 -54.14
N SER A 388 -11.01 0.03 -55.35
CA SER A 388 -11.14 1.15 -56.28
C SER A 388 -12.53 1.22 -56.94
N MET A 389 -12.84 2.34 -57.60
CA MET A 389 -14.09 2.51 -58.36
C MET A 389 -14.28 1.42 -59.45
N ASP A 390 -13.18 0.97 -60.05
CA ASP A 390 -13.15 -0.07 -61.08
C ASP A 390 -13.03 -1.50 -60.52
N GLY A 391 -13.16 -1.67 -59.20
CA GLY A 391 -13.29 -2.99 -58.55
C GLY A 391 -11.97 -3.69 -58.24
N PHE A 392 -10.82 -3.02 -58.39
CA PHE A 392 -9.53 -3.58 -58.00
C PHE A 392 -9.30 -3.42 -56.50
N GLN A 393 -8.77 -4.46 -55.87
CA GLN A 393 -8.32 -4.41 -54.47
C GLN A 393 -6.87 -3.94 -54.43
N LEU A 394 -6.61 -2.92 -53.62
CA LEU A 394 -5.30 -2.33 -53.42
C LEU A 394 -4.93 -2.44 -51.94
N GLU A 395 -3.70 -2.83 -51.67
CA GLU A 395 -3.14 -2.82 -50.33
C GLU A 395 -2.31 -1.54 -50.17
N VAL A 396 -2.59 -0.77 -49.11
CA VAL A 396 -1.97 0.53 -48.88
C VAL A 396 -1.20 0.52 -47.58
N ASP A 397 0.11 0.77 -47.71
CA ASP A 397 0.97 1.01 -46.56
C ASP A 397 0.91 2.48 -46.16
N VAL A 398 0.67 2.73 -44.88
CA VAL A 398 0.62 4.10 -44.34
C VAL A 398 1.38 4.12 -43.04
N ARG A 399 2.13 5.18 -42.81
CA ARG A 399 2.78 5.41 -41.52
C ARG A 399 2.41 6.78 -40.99
N MET A 400 1.93 6.85 -39.75
CA MET A 400 1.57 8.10 -39.10
C MET A 400 2.47 8.35 -37.89
N ILE A 401 2.93 9.58 -37.73
CA ILE A 401 3.67 10.01 -36.55
C ILE A 401 2.79 10.94 -35.73
N ILE A 402 2.53 10.56 -34.47
CA ILE A 402 1.79 11.38 -33.52
C ILE A 402 2.68 11.79 -32.35
N ARG A 403 2.34 12.89 -31.70
CA ARG A 403 2.96 13.35 -30.47
C ARG A 403 1.89 13.75 -29.47
N ILE A 404 2.09 13.35 -28.22
CA ILE A 404 1.22 13.73 -27.11
C ILE A 404 1.99 14.72 -26.24
N ARG A 405 1.44 15.92 -26.04
CA ARG A 405 2.03 16.87 -25.09
C ARG A 405 1.77 16.39 -23.66
N PRO A 406 2.75 16.55 -22.73
CA PRO A 406 2.59 16.17 -21.33
C PRO A 406 1.28 16.62 -20.70
N GLN A 407 0.93 17.90 -20.87
CA GLN A 407 -0.28 18.51 -20.31
C GLN A 407 -1.61 17.87 -20.76
N ASN A 408 -1.61 17.14 -21.88
CA ASN A 408 -2.79 16.50 -22.45
C ASN A 408 -2.90 15.01 -22.09
N ALA A 409 -1.85 14.42 -21.50
CA ALA A 409 -1.79 12.99 -21.23
C ALA A 409 -2.93 12.52 -20.29
N ALA A 410 -3.24 13.32 -19.26
CA ALA A 410 -4.31 12.99 -18.32
C ALA A 410 -5.68 12.89 -19.00
N PHE A 411 -5.97 13.81 -19.92
CA PHE A 411 -7.21 13.80 -20.71
C PHE A 411 -7.33 12.54 -21.57
N ILE A 412 -6.24 12.13 -22.24
CA ILE A 412 -6.22 10.92 -23.07
C ILE A 412 -6.52 9.67 -22.24
N ILE A 413 -5.88 9.53 -21.07
CA ILE A 413 -6.13 8.39 -20.17
C ILE A 413 -7.55 8.43 -19.61
N ALA A 414 -8.09 9.60 -19.27
CA ALA A 414 -9.46 9.73 -18.80
C ALA A 414 -10.50 9.37 -19.86
N ARG A 415 -10.23 9.70 -21.12
CA ARG A 415 -11.15 9.43 -22.23
C ARG A 415 -11.07 8.00 -22.76
N PHE A 416 -9.85 7.51 -23.00
CA PHE A 416 -9.61 6.26 -23.73
C PHE A 416 -9.07 5.15 -22.83
N GLY A 417 -8.63 5.46 -21.62
CA GLY A 417 -7.99 4.51 -20.69
C GLY A 417 -6.53 4.20 -21.03
N SER A 418 -6.15 4.21 -22.31
CA SER A 418 -4.77 4.02 -22.78
C SER A 418 -4.52 4.70 -24.13
N VAL A 419 -3.25 4.94 -24.46
CA VAL A 419 -2.85 5.47 -25.78
C VAL A 419 -3.19 4.48 -26.89
N LYS A 420 -3.09 3.17 -26.63
CA LYS A 420 -3.51 2.14 -27.58
C LYS A 420 -4.99 2.28 -27.96
N ASN A 421 -5.86 2.46 -26.98
CA ASN A 421 -7.30 2.62 -27.22
C ASN A 421 -7.60 3.91 -28.01
N LEU A 422 -6.87 5.00 -27.76
CA LEU A 422 -6.94 6.21 -28.60
C LEU A 422 -6.63 5.88 -30.07
N ILE A 423 -5.57 5.10 -30.31
CA ILE A 423 -5.16 4.73 -31.67
C ILE A 423 -6.21 3.83 -32.33
N GLU A 424 -6.68 2.79 -31.64
CA GLU A 424 -7.64 1.84 -32.18
C GLU A 424 -9.03 2.43 -32.41
N GLN A 425 -9.49 3.35 -31.55
CA GLN A 425 -10.85 3.89 -31.61
C GLN A 425 -10.96 5.16 -32.46
N ILE A 426 -9.87 5.93 -32.61
CA ILE A 426 -9.89 7.20 -33.33
C ILE A 426 -9.00 7.14 -34.57
N VAL A 427 -7.70 6.84 -34.40
CA VAL A 427 -6.73 6.92 -35.51
C VAL A 427 -7.07 5.90 -36.59
N HIS A 428 -7.26 4.63 -36.22
CA HIS A 428 -7.48 3.55 -37.17
C HIS A 428 -8.75 3.77 -38.04
N PRO A 429 -9.94 4.08 -37.48
CA PRO A 429 -11.13 4.35 -38.29
C PRO A 429 -11.02 5.60 -39.17
N LEU A 430 -10.34 6.64 -38.70
CA LEU A 430 -10.15 7.89 -39.45
C LEU A 430 -9.29 7.66 -40.70
N ILE A 431 -8.17 6.97 -40.53
CA ILE A 431 -7.28 6.62 -41.65
C ILE A 431 -8.00 5.65 -42.59
N ASP A 432 -8.58 4.56 -42.09
CA ASP A 432 -9.30 3.59 -42.93
C ASP A 432 -10.42 4.24 -43.76
N SER A 433 -11.26 5.08 -43.14
CA SER A 433 -12.34 5.77 -43.86
C SER A 433 -11.82 6.78 -44.89
N SER A 434 -10.75 7.51 -44.61
CA SER A 434 -10.18 8.50 -45.55
C SER A 434 -9.63 7.83 -46.82
N PHE A 435 -8.88 6.74 -46.66
CA PHE A 435 -8.32 5.99 -47.78
C PHE A 435 -9.40 5.22 -48.54
N ARG A 436 -10.37 4.61 -47.85
CA ARG A 436 -11.47 3.85 -48.47
C ARG A 436 -12.41 4.73 -49.30
N ASN A 437 -12.80 5.89 -48.77
CA ASN A 437 -13.70 6.81 -49.48
C ASN A 437 -13.05 7.29 -50.79
N LYS A 438 -11.78 7.69 -50.74
CA LYS A 438 -11.08 8.18 -51.93
C LYS A 438 -10.78 7.08 -52.95
N ALA A 439 -10.43 5.87 -52.49
CA ALA A 439 -10.28 4.70 -53.36
C ALA A 439 -11.58 4.41 -54.12
N GLY A 440 -12.74 4.46 -53.45
CA GLY A 440 -14.04 4.23 -54.09
C GLY A 440 -14.44 5.27 -55.14
N GLU A 441 -13.87 6.48 -55.10
CA GLU A 441 -14.16 7.57 -56.04
C GLU A 441 -13.25 7.57 -57.28
N GLU A 442 -12.09 6.89 -57.23
CA GLU A 442 -11.08 6.92 -58.28
C GLU A 442 -10.79 5.53 -58.86
N LYS A 443 -10.36 5.49 -60.14
CA LYS A 443 -9.80 4.27 -60.74
C LYS A 443 -8.46 3.93 -60.07
N ALA A 444 -8.11 2.64 -60.05
CA ALA A 444 -6.91 2.15 -59.36
C ALA A 444 -5.61 2.88 -59.77
N ILE A 445 -5.43 3.16 -61.07
CA ILE A 445 -4.24 3.86 -61.57
C ILE A 445 -4.16 5.32 -61.08
N ASN A 446 -5.29 6.01 -61.05
CA ASN A 446 -5.36 7.40 -60.61
C ASN A 446 -5.10 7.48 -59.11
N PHE A 447 -5.64 6.53 -58.33
CA PHE A 447 -5.42 6.43 -56.90
C PHE A 447 -3.94 6.23 -56.53
N ILE A 448 -3.20 5.42 -57.29
CA ILE A 448 -1.75 5.25 -57.07
C ILE A 448 -0.98 6.53 -57.39
N MET A 449 -1.36 7.23 -58.46
CA MET A 449 -0.74 8.50 -58.85
C MET A 449 -1.06 9.65 -57.88
N SER A 450 -2.25 9.66 -57.28
CA SER A 450 -2.72 10.70 -56.36
C SER A 450 -2.32 10.46 -54.90
N ARG A 451 -1.53 9.41 -54.60
CA ARG A 451 -1.18 8.99 -53.24
C ARG A 451 -0.63 10.12 -52.36
N THR A 452 0.26 10.96 -52.90
CA THR A 452 0.85 12.09 -52.14
C THR A 452 -0.19 13.14 -51.77
N GLU A 453 -1.13 13.44 -52.68
CA GLU A 453 -2.22 14.39 -52.41
C GLU A 453 -3.22 13.80 -51.41
N LEU A 454 -3.50 12.50 -51.51
CA LEU A 454 -4.32 11.77 -50.57
C LEU A 454 -3.71 11.76 -49.16
N GLN A 455 -2.40 11.51 -49.03
CA GLN A 455 -1.70 11.53 -47.74
C GLN A 455 -1.80 12.91 -47.09
N ARG A 456 -1.63 13.97 -47.87
CA ARG A 456 -1.80 15.35 -47.38
C ARG A 456 -3.23 15.63 -46.91
N SER A 457 -4.23 15.25 -47.70
CA SER A 457 -5.65 15.46 -47.32
C SER A 457 -6.06 14.63 -46.09
N ALA A 458 -5.59 13.39 -45.99
CA ALA A 458 -5.82 12.54 -44.83
C ALA A 458 -5.13 13.09 -43.58
N LEU A 459 -3.91 13.64 -43.71
CA LEU A 459 -3.20 14.30 -42.62
C LEU A 459 -3.93 15.57 -42.13
N GLU A 460 -4.45 16.40 -43.04
CA GLU A 460 -5.21 17.62 -42.66
C GLU A 460 -6.50 17.26 -41.90
N LYS A 461 -7.25 16.25 -42.37
CA LYS A 461 -8.43 15.73 -41.66
C LYS A 461 -8.06 15.12 -40.30
N ALA A 462 -6.98 14.36 -40.25
CA ALA A 462 -6.45 13.80 -39.03
C ALA A 462 -6.08 14.90 -38.03
N GLN A 463 -5.35 15.94 -38.44
CA GLN A 463 -4.98 17.07 -37.61
C GLN A 463 -6.20 17.77 -37.00
N GLN A 464 -7.23 18.07 -37.81
CA GLN A 464 -8.48 18.67 -37.33
C GLN A 464 -9.18 17.82 -36.27
N GLN A 465 -9.24 16.50 -36.48
CA GLN A 465 -9.90 15.61 -35.54
C GLN A 465 -9.05 15.32 -34.30
N PHE A 466 -7.73 15.31 -34.41
CA PHE A 466 -6.81 15.13 -33.27
C PHE A 466 -6.68 16.36 -32.39
N GLU A 467 -6.85 17.56 -32.95
CA GLU A 467 -6.86 18.80 -32.18
C GLU A 467 -7.98 18.79 -31.13
N VAL A 468 -9.14 18.21 -31.46
CA VAL A 468 -10.26 17.97 -30.52
C VAL A 468 -9.82 17.09 -29.33
N TYR A 469 -8.89 16.16 -29.54
CA TYR A 469 -8.38 15.28 -28.48
C TYR A 469 -7.02 15.74 -27.92
N HIS A 470 -6.56 16.93 -28.33
CA HIS A 470 -5.28 17.51 -27.96
C HIS A 470 -4.05 16.65 -28.29
N VAL A 471 -4.13 15.88 -29.37
CA VAL A 471 -3.04 15.06 -29.94
C VAL A 471 -2.46 15.80 -31.15
N GLU A 472 -1.14 15.81 -31.30
CA GLU A 472 -0.48 16.44 -32.44
C GLU A 472 -0.15 15.38 -33.50
N ALA A 473 -0.76 15.48 -34.68
CA ALA A 473 -0.37 14.68 -35.84
C ALA A 473 0.75 15.41 -36.60
N GLN A 474 1.97 14.85 -36.58
CA GLN A 474 3.14 15.49 -37.16
C GLN A 474 3.32 15.16 -38.64
N ASN A 475 3.12 13.89 -39.02
CA ASN A 475 3.36 13.46 -40.40
C ASN A 475 2.56 12.21 -40.77
N LEU A 476 2.30 12.05 -42.07
CA LEU A 476 1.70 10.86 -42.68
C LEU A 476 2.53 10.48 -43.93
N LEU A 477 3.11 9.29 -43.93
CA LEU A 477 4.09 8.79 -44.90
C LEU A 477 3.57 7.56 -45.65
#